data_AF-A0A6J1WZP4-F1
#
_entry.id   AF-A0A6J1WZP4-F1
#
_cell.length_a   1.000
_cell.length_b   1.000
_cell.length_c   1.000
_cell.angle_alpha   90.00
_cell.angle_beta   90.00
_cell.angle_gamma   90.00
#
_symmetry.space_group_name_H-M   'P 1'
#
loop_
_entity.id
_entity.type
_entity.pdbx_description
1 polymer ?
#
loop_
_entity_poly.entity_id
_entity_poly.type
_entity_poly.pdbx_seq_one_letter_code
_entity_poly.pdbx_strand_id
1 'polypeptide(L)'
;MSTIDVKDTVDSSYCDAHLPRARYQNFVMSKALAQIERECERFCPVPRFPPRKNTDVVLICGGCYVTPPCCNTLDRELFFNNMQLVRTTALAVAQFCPHAIVAIQTPPVDCNFALVVHTLKAAHVYDKRRVLGVNSINTMRANQLFSAITGSDPGTSTMPVVCGTGRCTRVPVFSAAKAGNFPQFQVDCLTRLVREADDIICKVKNSNEQGHLSIGFSTARFVLNIMKGLFEKPTFIDSALVEQGDPEKCYNMQYCATPVTVGKGGIVEYAVPILNESETKLLEESKCDLEDMLNLGRCYAVGDEYYLHPCKCFSYCVPPECEKCIDCNYDSSMLDRKKN
;
A
#
# COMPACT_ATOMS: atom_id res chain seq x y z
N MET A 1 -20.27 44.63 -34.66
CA MET A 1 -19.24 43.93 -33.87
C MET A 1 -19.60 42.45 -33.90
N SER A 2 -19.18 41.75 -34.97
CA SER A 2 -17.95 40.93 -35.05
C SER A 2 -18.10 39.65 -34.21
N THR A 3 -18.57 38.54 -34.80
CA THR A 3 -17.77 37.39 -35.34
C THR A 3 -16.96 36.68 -34.25
N ILE A 4 -16.96 35.35 -34.07
CA ILE A 4 -16.61 34.30 -35.04
C ILE A 4 -17.20 32.94 -34.58
N ASP A 5 -17.59 32.16 -35.58
CA ASP A 5 -18.07 30.78 -35.59
C ASP A 5 -16.90 29.81 -35.81
N VAL A 6 -16.78 28.71 -35.06
CA VAL A 6 -15.91 27.56 -35.39
C VAL A 6 -16.60 26.23 -35.00
N LYS A 7 -17.50 25.79 -35.89
CA LYS A 7 -17.69 24.41 -36.39
C LYS A 7 -17.25 23.24 -35.50
N ASP A 8 -18.23 22.64 -34.82
CA ASP A 8 -18.23 21.22 -34.48
C ASP A 8 -18.55 20.39 -35.74
N THR A 9 -17.57 19.68 -36.29
CA THR A 9 -17.81 18.67 -37.35
C THR A 9 -16.86 17.49 -37.20
N VAL A 10 -17.19 16.58 -36.28
CA VAL A 10 -16.99 15.12 -36.36
C VAL A 10 -18.08 14.57 -35.41
N ASP A 11 -19.13 13.88 -35.85
CA ASP A 11 -18.94 12.48 -36.22
C ASP A 11 -20.07 11.89 -37.07
N SER A 12 -19.60 11.10 -38.03
CA SER A 12 -20.17 9.83 -38.52
C SER A 12 -21.60 9.50 -38.07
N SER A 13 -22.53 9.80 -38.97
CA SER A 13 -23.76 9.04 -39.07
C SER A 13 -23.40 7.60 -39.46
N TYR A 14 -23.60 6.66 -38.53
CA TYR A 14 -24.03 5.26 -38.73
C TYR A 14 -23.63 4.45 -37.50
N CYS A 15 -24.62 4.10 -36.66
CA CYS A 15 -24.76 2.85 -35.88
C CYS A 15 -25.78 3.09 -34.75
N ASP A 16 -27.02 3.40 -35.12
CA ASP A 16 -28.14 3.37 -34.18
C ASP A 16 -28.82 2.00 -34.29
N ALA A 17 -28.38 1.06 -33.44
CA ALA A 17 -29.07 -0.19 -33.19
C ALA A 17 -29.46 -0.23 -31.71
N HIS A 18 -30.77 -0.15 -31.47
CA HIS A 18 -31.42 -0.09 -30.17
C HIS A 18 -30.89 -1.12 -29.16
N LEU A 19 -30.20 -0.63 -28.12
CA LEU A 19 -30.03 -1.34 -26.85
C LEU A 19 -30.93 -0.67 -25.80
N PRO A 20 -31.77 -1.42 -25.06
CA PRO A 20 -32.67 -0.83 -24.07
C PRO A 20 -31.86 -0.20 -22.93
N ARG A 21 -32.00 1.13 -22.78
CA ARG A 21 -31.47 1.86 -21.63
C ARG A 21 -32.27 1.50 -20.38
N ALA A 22 -31.78 0.54 -19.61
CA ALA A 22 -32.26 0.32 -18.25
C ALA A 22 -32.05 1.62 -17.44
N ARG A 23 -33.15 2.24 -17.00
CA ARG A 23 -33.12 3.39 -16.08
C ARG A 23 -32.75 2.89 -14.69
N TYR A 24 -31.46 2.88 -14.38
CA TYR A 24 -30.99 2.65 -13.01
C TYR A 24 -31.19 3.94 -12.19
N GLN A 25 -31.84 3.83 -11.04
CA GLN A 25 -31.89 4.90 -10.03
C GLN A 25 -30.85 4.60 -8.95
N ASN A 26 -29.90 5.51 -8.75
CA ASN A 26 -28.85 5.41 -7.75
C ASN A 26 -29.39 5.80 -6.36
N PHE A 27 -29.21 4.92 -5.38
CA PHE A 27 -29.51 5.18 -3.96
C PHE A 27 -28.20 5.37 -3.19
N VAL A 28 -27.56 6.53 -3.37
CA VAL A 28 -26.34 6.86 -2.65
C VAL A 28 -26.63 7.74 -1.44
N MET A 29 -26.25 7.27 -0.24
CA MET A 29 -26.56 7.93 1.03
C MET A 29 -25.45 8.86 1.57
N SER A 30 -24.29 8.98 0.91
CA SER A 30 -23.21 9.88 1.37
C SER A 30 -22.55 10.67 0.23
N LYS A 31 -22.07 11.88 0.53
CA LYS A 31 -21.38 12.74 -0.45
C LYS A 31 -20.11 12.10 -1.02
N ALA A 32 -19.38 11.34 -0.20
CA ALA A 32 -18.17 10.63 -0.64
C ALA A 32 -18.50 9.53 -1.65
N LEU A 33 -19.58 8.79 -1.42
CA LEU A 33 -20.06 7.78 -2.36
C LEU A 33 -20.52 8.38 -3.68
N ALA A 34 -21.18 9.53 -3.63
CA ALA A 34 -21.61 10.24 -4.82
C ALA A 34 -20.44 10.83 -5.63
N GLN A 35 -19.28 11.04 -5.00
CA GLN A 35 -18.05 11.42 -5.71
C GLN A 35 -17.41 10.21 -6.38
N ILE A 36 -17.28 9.09 -5.66
CA ILE A 36 -16.73 7.84 -6.19
C ILE A 36 -17.54 7.36 -7.41
N GLU A 37 -18.88 7.39 -7.33
CA GLU A 37 -19.72 7.05 -8.48
C GLU A 37 -19.48 7.97 -9.68
N ARG A 38 -19.44 9.30 -9.48
CA ARG A 38 -19.18 10.26 -10.55
C ARG A 38 -17.83 10.08 -11.22
N GLU A 39 -16.81 9.72 -10.45
CA GLU A 39 -15.48 9.41 -11.00
C GLU A 39 -15.50 8.07 -11.76
N CYS A 40 -16.24 7.07 -11.27
CA CYS A 40 -16.41 5.78 -11.93
C CYS A 40 -17.21 5.86 -13.24
N GLU A 41 -18.24 6.71 -13.31
CA GLU A 41 -19.09 6.93 -14.50
C GLU A 41 -18.27 7.36 -15.72
N ARG A 42 -17.14 8.05 -15.51
CA ARG A 42 -16.23 8.47 -16.59
C ARG A 42 -15.56 7.29 -17.30
N PHE A 43 -15.40 6.16 -16.61
CA PHE A 43 -14.66 5.00 -17.12
C PHE A 43 -15.55 3.76 -17.28
N CYS A 44 -16.71 3.72 -16.62
CA CYS A 44 -17.70 2.65 -16.77
C CYS A 44 -19.12 3.19 -16.55
N PRO A 45 -20.05 2.98 -17.52
CA PRO A 45 -21.41 3.52 -17.47
C PRO A 45 -22.35 2.80 -16.48
N VAL A 46 -21.86 1.90 -15.63
CA VAL A 46 -22.67 1.12 -14.69
C VAL A 46 -22.30 1.49 -13.25
N PRO A 47 -23.24 1.88 -12.38
CA PRO A 47 -22.98 2.14 -10.97
C PRO A 47 -22.43 0.89 -10.28
N ARG A 48 -21.28 1.02 -9.59
CA ARG A 48 -20.62 -0.09 -8.87
C ARG A 48 -20.40 0.19 -7.39
N PHE A 49 -20.80 1.36 -6.92
CA PHE A 49 -20.78 1.68 -5.51
C PHE A 49 -22.22 1.71 -4.99
N PRO A 50 -22.54 1.03 -3.88
CA PRO A 50 -21.68 0.15 -3.10
C PRO A 50 -21.27 -1.13 -3.85
N PRO A 51 -20.21 -1.82 -3.38
CA PRO A 51 -19.90 -3.17 -3.83
C PRO A 51 -21.17 -4.01 -3.90
N ARG A 52 -21.32 -4.81 -4.95
CA ARG A 52 -22.55 -5.60 -5.13
C ARG A 52 -22.65 -6.65 -4.01
N LYS A 53 -23.87 -6.95 -3.58
CA LYS A 53 -24.16 -8.19 -2.85
C LYS A 53 -23.56 -9.35 -3.65
N ASN A 54 -22.73 -10.17 -3.00
CA ASN A 54 -21.95 -11.28 -3.59
C ASN A 54 -20.66 -10.87 -4.33
N THR A 55 -19.99 -9.80 -3.92
CA THR A 55 -18.61 -9.54 -4.38
C THR A 55 -17.63 -10.45 -3.64
N ASP A 56 -16.80 -11.20 -4.36
CA ASP A 56 -15.82 -12.14 -3.78
C ASP A 56 -14.48 -11.46 -3.44
N VAL A 57 -14.07 -10.47 -4.24
CA VAL A 57 -12.81 -9.73 -4.06
C VAL A 57 -13.05 -8.24 -4.27
N VAL A 58 -12.60 -7.42 -3.33
CA VAL A 58 -12.62 -5.96 -3.39
C VAL A 58 -11.19 -5.46 -3.42
N LEU A 59 -10.78 -4.84 -4.54
CA LEU A 59 -9.51 -4.13 -4.64
C LEU A 59 -9.73 -2.64 -4.33
N ILE A 60 -9.12 -2.17 -3.25
CA ILE A 60 -9.06 -0.74 -2.91
C ILE A 60 -7.78 -0.18 -3.54
N CYS A 61 -7.93 0.43 -4.70
CA CYS A 61 -6.87 1.10 -5.43
C CYS A 61 -7.29 2.50 -5.85
N GLY A 62 -6.34 3.29 -6.37
CA GLY A 62 -6.56 4.72 -6.64
C GLY A 62 -6.24 5.57 -5.43
N GLY A 63 -6.81 6.77 -5.37
CA GLY A 63 -6.45 7.83 -4.42
C GLY A 63 -5.44 8.80 -5.02
N CYS A 64 -5.15 9.85 -4.25
CA CYS A 64 -4.05 10.75 -4.53
C CYS A 64 -2.74 9.96 -4.53
N TYR A 65 -1.98 10.13 -5.60
CA TYR A 65 -0.57 9.79 -5.66
C TYR A 65 0.21 11.09 -5.69
N VAL A 66 1.42 11.07 -5.15
CA VAL A 66 2.26 12.26 -5.11
C VAL A 66 2.75 12.56 -6.52
N THR A 67 2.20 13.60 -7.14
CA THR A 67 2.80 14.25 -8.31
C THR A 67 3.84 15.26 -7.82
N PRO A 68 5.01 15.38 -8.47
CA PRO A 68 6.07 16.18 -7.86
C PRO A 68 5.90 17.69 -8.11
N PRO A 69 6.69 18.57 -7.45
CA PRO A 69 8.10 18.44 -7.05
C PRO A 69 8.35 17.71 -5.70
N CYS A 70 7.30 17.18 -5.09
CA CYS A 70 7.28 16.73 -3.70
C CYS A 70 7.73 15.28 -3.49
N CYS A 71 8.95 14.92 -3.85
CA CYS A 71 9.59 13.69 -3.33
C CYS A 71 9.85 13.71 -1.80
N ASN A 72 9.21 14.66 -1.08
CA ASN A 72 9.32 14.93 0.35
C ASN A 72 7.95 14.88 1.08
N THR A 73 6.84 14.53 0.41
CA THR A 73 5.54 14.35 1.07
C THR A 73 5.62 13.15 2.01
N LEU A 74 5.45 13.39 3.31
CA LEU A 74 5.46 12.35 4.32
C LEU A 74 4.30 11.39 4.08
N ASP A 75 4.50 10.09 4.28
CA ASP A 75 3.44 9.07 4.13
C ASP A 75 2.16 9.46 4.91
N ARG A 76 2.30 10.20 6.02
CA ARG A 76 1.15 10.73 6.78
C ARG A 76 0.27 11.70 6.01
N GLU A 77 0.84 12.62 5.23
CA GLU A 77 0.07 13.55 4.41
C GLU A 77 -0.69 12.79 3.32
N LEU A 78 -0.03 11.80 2.71
CA LEU A 78 -0.65 10.91 1.73
C LEU A 78 -1.81 10.11 2.34
N PHE A 79 -1.65 9.65 3.58
CA PHE A 79 -2.72 8.98 4.33
C PHE A 79 -3.94 9.89 4.48
N PHE A 80 -3.78 11.15 4.89
CA PHE A 80 -4.93 12.05 5.04
C PHE A 80 -5.66 12.35 3.74
N ASN A 81 -4.94 12.44 2.63
CA ASN A 81 -5.55 12.61 1.31
C ASN A 81 -6.37 11.39 0.88
N ASN A 82 -5.95 10.19 1.28
CA ASN A 82 -6.55 8.94 0.84
C ASN A 82 -7.52 8.30 1.84
N MET A 83 -7.45 8.66 3.12
CA MET A 83 -8.17 7.96 4.20
C MET A 83 -9.69 7.99 4.02
N GLN A 84 -10.26 9.07 3.48
CA GLN A 84 -11.71 9.17 3.28
C GLN A 84 -12.20 8.16 2.26
N LEU A 85 -11.48 8.00 1.14
CA LEU A 85 -11.78 7.00 0.11
C LEU A 85 -11.72 5.58 0.70
N VAL A 86 -10.64 5.28 1.41
CA VAL A 86 -10.41 3.95 1.99
C VAL A 86 -11.43 3.62 3.07
N ARG A 87 -11.68 4.52 4.03
CA ARG A 87 -12.66 4.33 5.11
C ARG A 87 -14.06 4.14 4.55
N THR A 88 -14.44 4.96 3.59
CA THR A 88 -15.76 4.91 2.96
C THR A 88 -15.97 3.58 2.23
N THR A 89 -14.93 3.10 1.54
CA THR A 89 -14.96 1.78 0.89
C THR A 89 -15.04 0.66 1.91
N ALA A 90 -14.27 0.71 3.01
CA ALA A 90 -14.30 -0.28 4.08
C ALA A 90 -15.69 -0.40 4.74
N LEU A 91 -16.36 0.72 5.00
CA LEU A 91 -17.73 0.75 5.51
C LEU A 91 -18.72 0.08 4.54
N ALA A 92 -18.56 0.32 3.24
CA ALA A 92 -19.41 -0.33 2.24
C ALA A 92 -19.10 -1.83 2.11
N VAL A 93 -17.84 -2.25 2.23
CA VAL A 93 -17.50 -3.68 2.31
C VAL A 93 -18.23 -4.32 3.49
N ALA A 94 -18.18 -3.69 4.67
CA ALA A 94 -18.84 -4.21 5.86
C ALA A 94 -20.35 -4.37 5.66
N GLN A 95 -20.99 -3.42 4.99
CA GLN A 95 -22.44 -3.42 4.79
C GLN A 95 -22.91 -4.36 3.67
N PHE A 96 -22.19 -4.44 2.55
CA PHE A 96 -22.69 -5.05 1.32
C PHE A 96 -22.02 -6.35 0.92
N CYS A 97 -20.75 -6.56 1.31
CA CYS A 97 -20.00 -7.77 0.97
C CYS A 97 -18.98 -8.15 2.09
N PRO A 98 -19.44 -8.43 3.32
CA PRO A 98 -18.55 -8.67 4.47
C PRO A 98 -17.67 -9.92 4.32
N HIS A 99 -18.03 -10.83 3.42
CA HIS A 99 -17.25 -12.04 3.12
C HIS A 99 -16.23 -11.86 2.00
N ALA A 100 -16.16 -10.69 1.36
CA ALA A 100 -15.18 -10.44 0.31
C ALA A 100 -13.74 -10.48 0.85
N ILE A 101 -12.79 -10.92 0.03
CA ILE A 101 -11.37 -10.66 0.27
C ILE A 101 -11.09 -9.21 -0.11
N VAL A 102 -10.55 -8.42 0.82
CA VAL A 102 -10.18 -7.02 0.63
C VAL A 102 -8.68 -6.93 0.38
N ALA A 103 -8.30 -6.44 -0.80
CA ALA A 103 -6.92 -6.14 -1.16
C ALA A 103 -6.71 -4.62 -1.16
N ILE A 104 -5.77 -4.11 -0.35
CA ILE A 104 -5.51 -2.67 -0.19
C ILE A 104 -4.21 -2.31 -0.91
N GLN A 105 -4.31 -1.54 -1.99
CA GLN A 105 -3.17 -0.99 -2.74
C GLN A 105 -3.03 0.53 -2.57
N THR A 106 -4.09 1.23 -2.17
CA THR A 106 -4.05 2.68 -1.97
C THR A 106 -3.00 3.08 -0.92
N PRO A 107 -2.01 3.90 -1.27
CA PRO A 107 -0.92 4.26 -0.37
C PRO A 107 -1.35 5.30 0.69
N PRO A 108 -0.65 5.35 1.84
CA PRO A 108 0.30 4.36 2.31
C PRO A 108 -0.43 3.07 2.73
N VAL A 109 0.00 1.93 2.20
CA VAL A 109 -0.69 0.66 2.43
C VAL A 109 -0.63 0.26 3.90
N ASP A 110 0.47 0.53 4.60
CA ASP A 110 0.62 0.24 6.04
C ASP A 110 -0.50 0.90 6.89
N CYS A 111 -0.75 2.21 6.70
CA CYS A 111 -1.82 2.93 7.40
C CYS A 111 -3.21 2.50 6.94
N ASN A 112 -3.43 2.44 5.63
CA ASN A 112 -4.74 2.15 5.07
C ASN A 112 -5.18 0.71 5.37
N PHE A 113 -4.23 -0.23 5.46
CA PHE A 113 -4.49 -1.58 5.93
C PHE A 113 -5.05 -1.57 7.36
N ALA A 114 -4.39 -0.89 8.31
CA ALA A 114 -4.89 -0.78 9.67
C ALA A 114 -6.25 -0.06 9.75
N LEU A 115 -6.44 0.99 8.95
CA LEU A 115 -7.72 1.70 8.85
C LEU A 115 -8.85 0.75 8.43
N VAL A 116 -8.64 -0.10 7.41
CA VAL A 116 -9.61 -1.10 6.97
C VAL A 116 -9.85 -2.16 8.05
N VAL A 117 -8.79 -2.75 8.60
CA VAL A 117 -8.86 -3.76 9.66
C VAL A 117 -9.74 -3.27 10.81
N HIS A 118 -9.45 -2.08 11.35
CA HIS A 118 -10.16 -1.56 12.51
C HIS A 118 -11.57 -1.07 12.18
N THR A 119 -11.82 -0.59 10.96
CA THR A 119 -13.19 -0.27 10.49
C THR A 119 -14.05 -1.53 10.43
N LEU A 120 -13.52 -2.64 9.89
CA LEU A 120 -14.24 -3.92 9.84
C LEU A 120 -14.40 -4.56 11.22
N LYS A 121 -13.43 -4.37 12.14
CA LYS A 121 -13.53 -4.81 13.55
C LYS A 121 -14.66 -4.05 14.26
N ALA A 122 -14.74 -2.74 14.09
CA ALA A 122 -15.82 -1.91 14.65
C ALA A 122 -17.20 -2.28 14.09
N ALA A 123 -17.27 -2.78 12.86
CA ALA A 123 -18.49 -3.29 12.25
C ALA A 123 -18.77 -4.78 12.56
N HIS A 124 -17.96 -5.44 13.39
CA HIS A 124 -18.09 -6.86 13.79
C HIS A 124 -18.09 -7.87 12.63
N VAL A 125 -17.45 -7.55 11.50
CA VAL A 125 -17.37 -8.40 10.31
C VAL A 125 -15.93 -8.74 9.90
N TYR A 126 -14.96 -8.35 10.71
CA TYR A 126 -13.55 -8.59 10.42
C TYR A 126 -13.18 -10.07 10.44
N ASP A 127 -12.53 -10.52 9.37
CA ASP A 127 -11.87 -11.82 9.26
C ASP A 127 -10.41 -11.61 8.87
N LYS A 128 -9.47 -12.01 9.75
CA LYS A 128 -8.03 -11.87 9.53
C LYS A 128 -7.53 -12.58 8.27
N ARG A 129 -8.26 -13.58 7.78
CA ARG A 129 -7.91 -14.35 6.58
C ARG A 129 -8.30 -13.64 5.28
N ARG A 130 -9.01 -12.51 5.37
CA ARG A 130 -9.64 -11.84 4.21
C ARG A 130 -9.18 -10.42 3.97
N VAL A 131 -8.36 -9.83 4.83
CA VAL A 131 -7.83 -8.46 4.64
C VAL A 131 -6.35 -8.54 4.36
N LEU A 132 -5.94 -8.05 3.19
CA LEU A 132 -4.55 -8.11 2.72
C LEU A 132 -4.10 -6.75 2.20
N GLY A 133 -3.02 -6.20 2.77
CA GLY A 133 -2.27 -5.10 2.16
C GLY A 133 -1.40 -5.64 1.03
N VAL A 134 -1.54 -5.08 -0.17
CA VAL A 134 -0.82 -5.53 -1.36
C VAL A 134 0.65 -5.15 -1.23
N ASN A 135 1.53 -6.15 -1.29
CA ASN A 135 3.00 -5.95 -1.20
C ASN A 135 3.76 -6.56 -2.41
N SER A 136 3.04 -7.04 -3.42
CA SER A 136 3.62 -7.76 -4.57
C SER A 136 4.60 -6.94 -5.40
N ILE A 137 4.43 -5.61 -5.46
CA ILE A 137 5.36 -4.71 -6.15
C ILE A 137 6.77 -4.77 -5.56
N ASN A 138 6.88 -4.87 -4.24
CA ASN A 138 8.18 -4.89 -3.56
C ASN A 138 8.90 -6.21 -3.82
N THR A 139 8.19 -7.35 -3.78
CA THR A 139 8.76 -8.65 -4.18
C THR A 139 9.14 -8.67 -5.66
N MET A 140 8.32 -8.12 -6.55
CA MET A 140 8.66 -8.06 -7.98
C MET A 140 9.94 -7.26 -8.23
N ARG A 141 10.13 -6.14 -7.52
CA ARG A 141 11.37 -5.35 -7.57
C ARG A 141 12.56 -6.14 -7.03
N ALA A 142 12.42 -6.80 -5.89
CA ALA A 142 13.47 -7.63 -5.29
C ALA A 142 13.88 -8.78 -6.24
N ASN A 143 12.91 -9.49 -6.81
CA ASN A 143 13.14 -10.54 -7.81
C ASN A 143 13.89 -10.01 -9.02
N GLN A 144 13.47 -8.87 -9.57
CA GLN A 144 14.10 -8.28 -10.75
C GLN A 144 15.55 -7.88 -10.48
N LEU A 145 15.81 -7.22 -9.35
CA LEU A 145 17.16 -6.76 -8.99
C LEU A 145 18.09 -7.94 -8.69
N PHE A 146 17.61 -8.94 -7.96
CA PHE A 146 18.36 -10.17 -7.70
C PHE A 146 18.67 -10.95 -9.00
N SER A 147 17.69 -11.02 -9.89
CA SER A 147 17.84 -11.71 -11.17
C SER A 147 18.82 -11.00 -12.10
N ALA A 148 18.84 -9.66 -12.08
CA ALA A 148 19.77 -8.86 -12.86
C ALA A 148 21.24 -9.12 -12.48
N ILE A 149 21.54 -9.41 -11.21
CA ILE A 149 22.92 -9.71 -10.78
C ILE A 149 23.29 -11.19 -10.91
N THR A 150 22.31 -12.11 -10.86
CA THR A 150 22.53 -13.56 -10.86
C THR A 150 22.39 -14.20 -12.24
N GLY A 151 21.74 -13.51 -13.18
CA GLY A 151 21.34 -14.08 -14.47
C GLY A 151 20.17 -15.07 -14.36
N SER A 152 19.50 -15.17 -13.20
CA SER A 152 18.32 -16.01 -13.02
C SER A 152 17.06 -15.40 -13.66
N ASP A 153 16.01 -16.20 -13.83
CA ASP A 153 14.72 -15.70 -14.33
C ASP A 153 13.88 -15.10 -13.17
N PRO A 154 13.53 -13.80 -13.21
CA PRO A 154 12.72 -13.16 -12.18
C PRO A 154 11.31 -13.74 -12.04
N GLY A 155 10.81 -14.48 -13.04
CA GLY A 155 9.56 -15.22 -12.97
C GLY A 155 9.60 -16.46 -12.09
N THR A 156 10.79 -17.02 -11.86
CA THR A 156 11.01 -18.24 -11.07
C THR A 156 11.67 -17.99 -9.71
N SER A 157 12.33 -16.84 -9.55
CA SER A 157 12.92 -16.41 -8.28
C SER A 157 11.86 -15.91 -7.29
N THR A 158 12.01 -16.26 -6.01
CA THR A 158 11.11 -15.81 -4.93
C THR A 158 11.92 -15.10 -3.85
N MET A 159 11.94 -13.77 -3.90
CA MET A 159 12.55 -12.87 -2.90
C MET A 159 11.44 -12.23 -2.07
N PRO A 160 11.04 -12.85 -0.95
CA PRO A 160 9.97 -12.28 -0.15
C PRO A 160 10.43 -10.96 0.47
N VAL A 161 9.48 -10.04 0.60
CA VAL A 161 9.68 -8.77 1.31
C VAL A 161 8.75 -8.80 2.50
N VAL A 162 9.31 -8.69 3.70
CA VAL A 162 8.56 -8.81 4.96
C VAL A 162 8.43 -7.47 5.69
N CYS A 163 7.75 -7.49 6.85
CA CYS A 163 7.47 -6.32 7.69
C CYS A 163 6.38 -5.40 7.11
N GLY A 164 6.72 -4.23 6.58
CA GLY A 164 5.75 -3.33 5.95
C GLY A 164 5.92 -3.19 4.44
N THR A 165 5.21 -2.23 3.88
CA THR A 165 5.18 -1.94 2.44
C THR A 165 5.90 -0.63 2.08
N GLY A 166 6.03 0.28 3.05
CA GLY A 166 6.67 1.59 2.91
C GLY A 166 8.19 1.52 2.79
N ARG A 167 8.81 2.66 2.44
CA ARG A 167 10.27 2.78 2.26
C ARG A 167 11.05 2.32 3.50
N CYS A 168 10.63 2.79 4.68
CA CYS A 168 11.31 2.50 5.93
C CYS A 168 10.87 1.17 6.58
N THR A 169 9.75 0.60 6.14
CA THR A 169 9.16 -0.59 6.76
C THR A 169 9.42 -1.87 5.98
N ARG A 170 9.72 -1.80 4.67
CA ARG A 170 9.93 -3.00 3.84
C ARG A 170 11.30 -3.65 4.08
N VAL A 171 11.31 -4.96 4.29
CA VAL A 171 12.52 -5.75 4.56
C VAL A 171 12.67 -6.83 3.48
N PRO A 172 13.50 -6.62 2.44
CA PRO A 172 13.79 -7.65 1.45
C PRO A 172 14.60 -8.79 2.08
N VAL A 173 14.17 -10.03 1.86
CA VAL A 173 14.81 -11.23 2.41
C VAL A 173 15.54 -11.97 1.29
N PHE A 174 16.79 -11.57 1.02
CA PHE A 174 17.60 -12.20 -0.01
C PHE A 174 18.19 -13.54 0.47
N SER A 175 18.30 -13.76 1.78
CA SER A 175 18.75 -15.04 2.35
C SER A 175 17.90 -16.23 1.90
N ALA A 176 16.60 -16.01 1.63
CA ALA A 176 15.67 -17.00 1.09
C ALA A 176 16.11 -17.58 -0.27
N ALA A 177 16.90 -16.83 -1.04
CA ALA A 177 17.46 -17.24 -2.33
C ALA A 177 18.75 -18.07 -2.24
N LYS A 178 19.27 -18.31 -1.03
CA LYS A 178 20.69 -18.63 -0.81
C LYS A 178 21.63 -17.55 -1.34
N ALA A 179 21.21 -16.28 -1.27
CA ALA A 179 22.07 -15.12 -1.54
C ALA A 179 23.25 -14.98 -0.56
N GLY A 180 23.38 -15.86 0.45
CA GLY A 180 24.50 -15.87 1.40
C GLY A 180 25.88 -16.07 0.75
N ASN A 181 25.95 -16.35 -0.55
CA ASN A 181 27.18 -16.38 -1.32
C ASN A 181 27.61 -14.99 -1.86
N PHE A 182 26.75 -13.98 -1.76
CA PHE A 182 27.10 -12.62 -2.17
C PHE A 182 27.85 -11.88 -1.06
N PRO A 183 28.82 -11.03 -1.42
CA PRO A 183 29.40 -10.08 -0.47
C PRO A 183 28.33 -9.19 0.16
N GLN A 184 28.45 -8.90 1.45
CA GLN A 184 27.46 -8.10 2.19
C GLN A 184 27.16 -6.76 1.51
N PHE A 185 28.17 -6.06 0.98
CA PHE A 185 27.97 -4.78 0.29
C PHE A 185 27.03 -4.87 -0.93
N GLN A 186 26.98 -6.02 -1.62
CA GLN A 186 26.05 -6.22 -2.74
C GLN A 186 24.63 -6.40 -2.22
N VAL A 187 24.45 -7.18 -1.15
CA VAL A 187 23.15 -7.38 -0.49
C VAL A 187 22.63 -6.07 0.07
N ASP A 188 23.49 -5.25 0.68
CA ASP A 188 23.14 -3.92 1.19
C ASP A 188 22.70 -2.99 0.05
N CYS A 189 23.42 -3.02 -1.08
CA CYS A 189 23.05 -2.27 -2.28
C CYS A 189 21.69 -2.69 -2.83
N LEU A 190 21.44 -4.00 -2.97
CA LEU A 190 20.13 -4.53 -3.40
C LEU A 190 19.02 -4.10 -2.44
N THR A 191 19.26 -4.21 -1.14
CA THR A 191 18.30 -3.85 -0.08
C THR A 191 17.93 -2.38 -0.18
N ARG A 192 18.94 -1.51 -0.35
CA ARG A 192 18.74 -0.07 -0.55
C ARG A 192 17.94 0.21 -1.83
N LEU A 193 18.27 -0.43 -2.95
CA LEU A 193 17.56 -0.24 -4.22
C LEU A 193 16.08 -0.63 -4.11
N VAL A 194 15.74 -1.69 -3.38
CA VAL A 194 14.34 -2.07 -3.13
C VAL A 194 13.62 -1.04 -2.24
N ARG A 195 14.28 -0.59 -1.17
CA ARG A 195 13.71 0.42 -0.24
C ARG A 195 13.50 1.78 -0.91
N GLU A 196 14.45 2.22 -1.74
CA GLU A 196 14.43 3.53 -2.43
C GLU A 196 13.79 3.50 -3.82
N ALA A 197 13.21 2.36 -4.24
CA ALA A 197 12.71 2.18 -5.60
C ALA A 197 11.71 3.26 -6.04
N ASP A 198 10.83 3.69 -5.15
CA ASP A 198 9.83 4.72 -5.45
C ASP A 198 10.51 6.08 -5.71
N ASP A 199 11.46 6.48 -4.86
CA ASP A 199 12.25 7.70 -5.01
C ASP A 199 13.10 7.69 -6.29
N ILE A 200 13.71 6.54 -6.60
CA ILE A 200 14.53 6.35 -7.81
C ILE A 200 13.66 6.50 -9.06
N ILE A 201 12.48 5.87 -9.09
CA ILE A 201 11.56 5.97 -10.24
C ILE A 201 11.07 7.41 -10.42
N CYS A 202 10.69 8.09 -9.34
CA CYS A 202 10.29 9.49 -9.38
C CYS A 202 11.41 10.37 -9.96
N LYS A 203 12.65 10.20 -9.50
CA LYS A 203 13.82 10.95 -10.00
C LYS A 203 14.07 10.70 -11.49
N VAL A 204 14.04 9.43 -11.92
CA VAL A 204 14.25 9.06 -13.34
C VAL A 204 13.14 9.61 -14.24
N LYS A 205 11.92 9.74 -13.74
CA LYS A 205 10.78 10.32 -14.45
C LYS A 205 10.71 11.86 -14.33
N ASN A 206 11.85 12.53 -14.14
CA ASN A 206 11.97 13.99 -13.95
C ASN A 206 11.06 14.55 -12.86
N SER A 207 10.74 13.73 -11.86
CA SER A 207 9.75 14.08 -10.86
C SER A 207 8.44 14.55 -11.53
N ASN A 208 7.92 13.83 -12.51
CA ASN A 208 6.59 14.10 -13.06
C ASN A 208 5.61 12.96 -12.79
N GLU A 209 6.10 11.75 -12.55
CA GLU A 209 5.27 10.53 -12.50
C GLU A 209 5.87 9.43 -11.62
N GLN A 210 5.01 8.52 -11.14
CA GLN A 210 5.40 7.30 -10.43
C GLN A 210 5.38 6.07 -11.35
N GLY A 211 5.72 4.90 -10.77
CA GLY A 211 5.71 3.60 -11.44
C GLY A 211 4.31 2.99 -11.61
N HIS A 212 3.39 3.66 -12.29
CA HIS A 212 2.00 3.22 -12.40
C HIS A 212 1.84 1.85 -13.09
N LEU A 213 2.60 1.59 -14.17
CA LEU A 213 2.51 0.34 -14.92
C LEU A 213 2.97 -0.89 -14.12
N SER A 214 4.09 -0.75 -13.39
CA SER A 214 4.62 -1.84 -12.56
C SER A 214 3.73 -2.13 -11.35
N ILE A 215 3.15 -1.09 -10.74
CA ILE A 215 2.13 -1.23 -9.71
C ILE A 215 0.88 -1.93 -10.26
N GLY A 216 0.37 -1.50 -11.42
CA GLY A 216 -0.80 -2.10 -12.06
C GLY A 216 -0.60 -3.58 -12.36
N PHE A 217 0.54 -3.94 -12.96
CA PHE A 217 0.89 -5.33 -13.27
C PHE A 217 1.00 -6.20 -12.02
N SER A 218 1.75 -5.75 -11.01
CA SER A 218 1.95 -6.51 -9.76
C SER A 218 0.65 -6.65 -8.94
N THR A 219 -0.21 -5.62 -8.94
CA THR A 219 -1.53 -5.66 -8.30
C THR A 219 -2.48 -6.60 -9.04
N ALA A 220 -2.48 -6.58 -10.38
CA ALA A 220 -3.27 -7.50 -11.17
C ALA A 220 -2.86 -8.96 -10.92
N ARG A 221 -1.55 -9.26 -10.90
CA ARG A 221 -1.03 -10.59 -10.53
C ARG A 221 -1.47 -11.00 -9.12
N PHE A 222 -1.42 -10.09 -8.15
CA PHE A 222 -1.87 -10.35 -6.77
C PHE A 222 -3.34 -10.74 -6.71
N VAL A 223 -4.22 -9.96 -7.36
CA VAL A 223 -5.66 -10.24 -7.40
C VAL A 223 -5.97 -11.53 -8.17
N LEU A 224 -5.28 -11.79 -9.28
CA LEU A 224 -5.42 -13.06 -10.01
C LEU A 224 -5.04 -14.26 -9.14
N ASN A 225 -4.00 -14.15 -8.32
CA ASN A 225 -3.63 -15.22 -7.40
C ASN A 225 -4.66 -15.42 -6.27
N ILE A 226 -5.29 -14.35 -5.78
CA ILE A 226 -6.45 -14.46 -4.88
C ILE A 226 -7.60 -15.22 -5.56
N MET A 227 -7.94 -14.85 -6.79
CA MET A 227 -9.02 -15.51 -7.55
C MET A 227 -8.74 -17.00 -7.77
N LYS A 228 -7.52 -17.35 -8.17
CA LYS A 228 -7.10 -18.76 -8.28
C LYS A 228 -7.21 -19.48 -6.94
N GLY A 229 -6.78 -18.83 -5.85
CA GLY A 229 -6.93 -19.32 -4.48
C GLY A 229 -8.38 -19.66 -4.11
N LEU A 230 -9.29 -18.73 -4.42
CA LEU A 230 -10.71 -18.85 -4.10
C LEU A 230 -11.42 -19.92 -4.93
N PHE A 231 -11.14 -20.00 -6.23
CA PHE A 231 -11.99 -20.74 -7.17
C PHE A 231 -11.35 -21.99 -7.76
N GLU A 232 -10.01 -22.08 -7.80
CA GLU A 232 -9.31 -23.18 -8.45
C GLU A 232 -8.59 -24.06 -7.42
N LYS A 233 -7.52 -23.53 -6.82
CA LYS A 233 -6.61 -24.27 -5.94
C LYS A 233 -5.88 -23.33 -4.99
N PRO A 234 -5.41 -23.82 -3.82
CA PRO A 234 -4.52 -23.05 -2.96
C PRO A 234 -3.38 -22.42 -3.77
N THR A 235 -3.28 -21.09 -3.70
CA THR A 235 -2.38 -20.31 -4.55
C THR A 235 -1.49 -19.42 -3.70
N PHE A 236 -0.19 -19.49 -3.98
CA PHE A 236 0.84 -18.75 -3.28
C PHE A 236 0.88 -17.27 -3.73
N ILE A 237 1.10 -16.38 -2.76
CA ILE A 237 1.33 -14.96 -2.94
C ILE A 237 2.64 -14.62 -2.24
N ASP A 238 3.58 -14.04 -2.99
CA ASP A 238 4.97 -13.85 -2.55
C ASP A 238 5.11 -12.93 -1.32
N SER A 239 4.22 -11.95 -1.17
CA SER A 239 4.11 -11.12 0.03
C SER A 239 2.79 -10.35 0.10
N ALA A 240 2.18 -10.34 1.28
CA ALA A 240 1.04 -9.51 1.63
C ALA A 240 1.14 -9.06 3.09
N LEU A 241 0.85 -7.78 3.38
CA LEU A 241 0.68 -7.29 4.75
C LEU A 241 -0.63 -7.84 5.32
N VAL A 242 -0.54 -8.62 6.40
CA VAL A 242 -1.67 -9.35 6.97
C VAL A 242 -1.60 -9.37 8.50
N GLU A 243 -2.74 -9.64 9.15
CA GLU A 243 -2.74 -10.06 10.55
C GLU A 243 -2.30 -11.53 10.63
N GLN A 244 -1.26 -11.80 11.39
CA GLN A 244 -0.60 -13.09 11.42
C GLN A 244 -1.44 -14.15 12.15
N GLY A 245 -1.30 -15.40 11.71
CA GLY A 245 -1.95 -16.54 12.35
C GLY A 245 -1.45 -16.76 13.78
N ASP A 246 -0.13 -16.62 13.95
CA ASP A 246 0.64 -16.86 15.16
C ASP A 246 1.77 -15.80 15.25
N PRO A 247 1.59 -14.72 16.03
CA PRO A 247 2.56 -13.64 16.12
C PRO A 247 3.94 -14.08 16.64
N GLU A 248 4.00 -15.06 17.55
CA GLU A 248 5.26 -15.55 18.13
C GLU A 248 6.16 -16.17 17.05
N LYS A 249 5.55 -16.85 16.08
CA LYS A 249 6.26 -17.38 14.90
C LYS A 249 6.59 -16.34 13.85
N CYS A 250 6.01 -15.15 13.93
CA CYS A 250 6.24 -14.04 13.00
C CYS A 250 6.98 -12.89 13.67
N TYR A 251 8.17 -13.18 14.22
CA TYR A 251 9.05 -12.17 14.84
C TYR A 251 8.42 -11.37 15.98
N ASN A 252 7.43 -11.96 16.66
CA ASN A 252 6.57 -11.33 17.66
C ASN A 252 5.74 -10.14 17.12
N MET A 253 5.37 -10.18 15.84
CA MET A 253 4.58 -9.13 15.18
C MET A 253 3.15 -9.60 14.89
N GLN A 254 2.16 -8.86 15.38
CA GLN A 254 0.75 -9.13 15.09
C GLN A 254 0.41 -8.89 13.61
N TYR A 255 0.95 -7.81 13.05
CA TYR A 255 0.78 -7.46 11.64
C TYR A 255 2.15 -7.43 10.98
N CYS A 256 2.31 -8.21 9.92
CA CYS A 256 3.56 -8.32 9.20
C CYS A 256 3.28 -8.76 7.77
N ALA A 257 4.00 -8.19 6.82
CA ALA A 257 4.04 -8.68 5.47
C ALA A 257 4.81 -10.00 5.44
N THR A 258 4.18 -11.04 4.91
CA THR A 258 4.78 -12.36 4.71
C THR A 258 4.24 -12.98 3.43
N PRO A 259 4.95 -13.94 2.82
CA PRO A 259 4.31 -14.83 1.88
C PRO A 259 3.12 -15.56 2.52
N VAL A 260 2.07 -15.76 1.73
CA VAL A 260 0.84 -16.42 2.16
C VAL A 260 0.30 -17.34 1.08
N THR A 261 -0.39 -18.39 1.48
CA THR A 261 -1.19 -19.21 0.57
C THR A 261 -2.66 -18.84 0.76
N VAL A 262 -3.37 -18.52 -0.33
CA VAL A 262 -4.80 -18.22 -0.33
C VAL A 262 -5.58 -19.42 -0.87
N GLY A 263 -6.67 -19.78 -0.20
CA GLY A 263 -7.62 -20.83 -0.60
C GLY A 263 -9.06 -20.32 -0.58
N LYS A 264 -10.04 -21.23 -0.71
CA LYS A 264 -11.49 -20.94 -0.73
C LYS A 264 -12.00 -20.04 0.40
N GLY A 265 -11.35 -20.08 1.55
CA GLY A 265 -11.71 -19.31 2.75
C GLY A 265 -10.87 -18.06 3.02
N GLY A 266 -10.03 -17.62 2.08
CA GLY A 266 -8.98 -16.64 2.34
C GLY A 266 -7.64 -17.29 2.65
N ILE A 267 -6.79 -16.64 3.43
CA ILE A 267 -5.45 -17.13 3.80
C ILE A 267 -5.57 -18.50 4.48
N VAL A 268 -4.87 -19.51 3.99
CA VAL A 268 -4.79 -20.86 4.58
C VAL A 268 -3.45 -21.13 5.25
N GLU A 269 -2.41 -20.40 4.87
CA GLU A 269 -1.04 -20.59 5.36
C GLU A 269 -0.29 -19.26 5.38
N TYR A 270 0.55 -19.08 6.39
CA TYR A 270 1.49 -17.99 6.53
C TYR A 270 2.90 -18.58 6.45
N ALA A 271 3.68 -18.20 5.45
CA ALA A 271 5.05 -18.69 5.27
C ALA A 271 6.02 -17.61 5.77
N VAL A 272 6.43 -17.71 7.03
CA VAL A 272 7.39 -16.77 7.63
C VAL A 272 8.81 -17.22 7.27
N PRO A 273 9.59 -16.41 6.53
CA PRO A 273 10.96 -16.76 6.18
C PRO A 273 11.89 -16.72 7.41
N ILE A 274 13.00 -17.44 7.36
CA ILE A 274 14.07 -17.33 8.35
C ILE A 274 14.99 -16.20 7.91
N LEU A 275 15.26 -15.25 8.82
CA LEU A 275 16.11 -14.09 8.54
C LEU A 275 17.56 -14.36 8.97
N ASN A 276 18.51 -13.81 8.22
CA ASN A 276 19.90 -13.73 8.66
C ASN A 276 20.12 -12.55 9.64
N GLU A 277 21.33 -12.37 10.15
CA GLU A 277 21.66 -11.31 11.11
C GLU A 277 21.37 -9.90 10.56
N SER A 278 21.78 -9.61 9.32
CA SER A 278 21.57 -8.30 8.68
C SER A 278 20.09 -8.00 8.44
N GLU A 279 19.31 -8.98 8.01
CA GLU A 279 17.87 -8.88 7.78
C GLU A 279 17.10 -8.75 9.08
N THR A 280 17.54 -9.46 10.13
CA THR A 280 16.97 -9.35 11.49
C THR A 280 17.20 -7.94 12.05
N LYS A 281 18.41 -7.39 11.91
CA LYS A 281 18.70 -6.02 12.32
C LYS A 281 17.82 -5.01 11.59
N LEU A 282 17.71 -5.14 10.26
CA LEU A 282 16.86 -4.28 9.45
C LEU A 282 15.37 -4.40 9.82
N LEU A 283 14.92 -5.61 10.17
CA LEU A 283 13.57 -5.85 10.68
C LEU A 283 13.33 -5.07 11.97
N GLU A 284 14.20 -5.19 12.96
CA GLU A 284 14.04 -4.49 14.25
C GLU A 284 14.00 -2.96 14.06
N GLU A 285 14.85 -2.41 13.18
CA GLU A 285 14.81 -0.99 12.82
C GLU A 285 13.47 -0.59 12.15
N SER A 286 12.92 -1.47 11.32
CA SER A 286 11.71 -1.23 10.54
C SER A 286 10.41 -1.39 11.34
N LYS A 287 10.41 -2.16 12.45
CA LYS A 287 9.21 -2.42 13.29
C LYS A 287 8.63 -1.14 13.88
N CYS A 288 9.49 -0.29 14.44
CA CYS A 288 9.11 1.00 15.02
C CYS A 288 8.35 1.89 14.02
N ASP A 289 8.80 1.93 12.76
CA ASP A 289 8.11 2.68 11.70
C ASP A 289 6.76 2.06 11.35
N LEU A 290 6.68 0.73 11.26
CA LEU A 290 5.45 0.03 10.94
C LEU A 290 4.40 0.20 12.04
N GLU A 291 4.77 0.04 13.31
CA GLU A 291 3.88 0.19 14.45
C GLU A 291 3.27 1.60 14.53
N ASP A 292 4.07 2.63 14.25
CA ASP A 292 3.61 4.01 14.18
C ASP A 292 2.55 4.21 13.07
N MET A 293 2.80 3.65 11.88
CA MET A 293 1.90 3.74 10.73
C MET A 293 0.59 2.95 10.95
N LEU A 294 0.69 1.75 11.53
CA LEU A 294 -0.47 0.95 11.92
C LEU A 294 -1.29 1.67 13.00
N ASN A 295 -0.65 2.27 14.00
CA ASN A 295 -1.34 3.02 15.05
C ASN A 295 -2.06 4.24 14.47
N LEU A 296 -1.44 4.98 13.54
CA LEU A 296 -2.10 6.08 12.84
C LEU A 296 -3.39 5.62 12.14
N GLY A 297 -3.32 4.54 11.36
CA GLY A 297 -4.50 3.98 10.69
C GLY A 297 -5.58 3.52 11.68
N ARG A 298 -5.18 2.87 12.78
CA ARG A 298 -6.07 2.43 13.86
C ARG A 298 -6.81 3.60 14.49
N CYS A 299 -6.09 4.64 14.94
CA CYS A 299 -6.67 5.81 15.62
C CYS A 299 -7.78 6.45 14.77
N TYR A 300 -7.53 6.64 13.47
CA TYR A 300 -8.51 7.25 12.56
C TYR A 300 -9.68 6.33 12.19
N ALA A 301 -9.55 5.00 12.37
CA ALA A 301 -10.67 4.08 12.24
C ALA A 301 -11.62 4.17 13.43
N VAL A 302 -11.07 4.19 14.66
CA VAL A 302 -11.85 4.07 15.90
C VAL A 302 -12.21 5.43 16.53
N GLY A 303 -11.54 6.51 16.13
CA GLY A 303 -11.74 7.85 16.69
C GLY A 303 -10.85 8.17 17.90
N ASP A 304 -9.78 7.41 18.12
CA ASP A 304 -8.81 7.69 19.19
C ASP A 304 -7.85 8.81 18.80
N GLU A 305 -7.29 9.47 19.80
CA GLU A 305 -6.16 10.38 19.59
C GLU A 305 -4.92 9.61 19.13
N TYR A 306 -4.23 10.16 18.14
CA TYR A 306 -2.97 9.63 17.65
C TYR A 306 -1.79 10.29 18.35
N TYR A 307 -0.87 9.47 18.86
CA TYR A 307 0.40 9.87 19.42
C TYR A 307 1.53 9.21 18.63
N LEU A 308 2.60 9.98 18.42
CA LEU A 308 3.82 9.50 17.78
C LEU A 308 4.41 8.33 18.58
N HIS A 309 4.83 7.26 17.90
CA HIS A 309 5.44 6.13 18.60
C HIS A 309 6.68 6.58 19.41
N PRO A 310 6.85 6.14 20.68
CA PRO A 310 7.93 6.61 21.55
C PRO A 310 9.34 6.53 20.94
N CYS A 311 9.62 5.46 20.17
CA CYS A 311 10.90 5.30 19.45
C CYS A 311 11.23 6.47 18.51
N LYS A 312 10.22 7.18 17.98
CA LYS A 312 10.40 8.34 17.10
C LYS A 312 10.46 9.67 17.85
N CYS A 313 10.00 9.72 19.10
CA CYS A 313 10.10 10.92 19.93
C CYS A 313 11.56 11.23 20.30
N PHE A 314 12.41 10.20 20.45
CA PHE A 314 13.82 10.36 20.82
C PHE A 314 14.76 10.67 19.64
N SER A 315 14.30 10.60 18.39
CA SER A 315 15.12 10.99 17.22
C SER A 315 15.30 12.52 17.09
N TYR A 316 14.60 13.30 17.91
CA TYR A 316 14.77 14.75 18.05
C TYR A 316 15.57 15.14 19.29
N CYS A 317 16.21 14.19 19.99
CA CYS A 317 17.11 14.53 21.08
C CYS A 317 18.30 15.30 20.52
N VAL A 318 18.43 16.53 21.00
CA VAL A 318 19.57 17.44 20.83
C VAL A 318 20.87 16.62 20.82
N PRO A 319 21.76 16.81 19.82
CA PRO A 319 23.02 16.08 19.79
C PRO A 319 23.74 16.28 21.13
N PRO A 320 24.42 15.25 21.67
CA PRO A 320 25.16 15.39 22.92
C PRO A 320 26.08 16.61 22.82
N GLU A 321 26.08 17.45 23.86
CA GLU A 321 26.91 18.64 23.91
C GLU A 321 28.36 18.25 23.58
N CYS A 322 28.86 18.76 22.45
CA CYS A 322 30.25 18.62 22.11
C CYS A 322 31.05 19.46 23.11
N GLU A 323 31.83 18.82 23.99
CA GLU A 323 32.71 19.50 24.97
C GLU A 323 33.69 20.51 24.32
N LYS A 324 33.86 20.48 22.99
CA LYS A 324 34.70 21.42 22.22
C LYS A 324 33.95 22.62 21.66
N CYS A 325 32.63 22.71 21.79
CA CYS A 325 31.80 23.74 21.12
C CYS A 325 31.22 24.79 22.09
N ILE A 326 31.86 25.02 23.24
CA ILE A 326 31.45 26.05 24.23
C ILE A 326 31.40 27.48 23.62
N ASP A 327 32.07 27.72 22.48
CA ASP A 327 32.08 29.05 21.81
C ASP A 327 31.09 29.20 20.64
N CYS A 328 30.28 28.18 20.30
CA CYS A 328 29.25 28.36 19.28
C CYS A 328 27.95 28.83 19.92
N ASN A 329 27.78 30.15 20.01
CA ASN A 329 26.53 30.83 20.37
C ASN A 329 25.40 30.39 19.40
N TYR A 330 24.68 29.33 19.77
CA TYR A 330 23.49 28.87 19.06
C TYR A 330 22.31 29.74 19.49
N ASP A 331 22.07 30.82 18.74
CA ASP A 331 20.98 31.75 19.00
C ASP A 331 19.63 31.05 18.75
N SER A 332 18.93 30.73 19.84
CA SER A 332 17.64 30.02 19.84
C SER A 332 16.48 30.85 19.29
N SER A 333 16.71 32.09 18.88
CA SER A 333 15.69 33.00 18.33
C SER A 333 15.25 32.69 16.89
N MET A 334 15.86 31.72 16.20
CA MET A 334 15.52 31.35 14.82
C MET A 334 14.43 30.27 14.68
N LEU A 335 14.03 29.59 15.75
CA LEU A 335 13.02 28.52 15.70
C LEU A 335 11.56 29.02 15.70
N ASP A 336 11.31 30.28 16.05
CA ASP A 336 9.94 30.82 16.19
C ASP A 336 9.39 31.52 14.93
N ARG A 337 10.09 31.52 13.79
CA ARG A 337 9.62 32.17 12.56
C ARG A 337 8.97 31.22 11.55
N LYS A 338 8.02 30.38 11.97
CA LYS A 338 6.99 29.80 11.09
C LYS A 338 5.66 29.57 11.82
N LYS A 339 5.09 30.65 12.35
CA LYS A 339 3.64 30.82 12.45
C LYS A 339 3.31 32.21 11.94
N ASN A 340 2.89 32.28 10.67
CA ASN A 340 1.97 33.25 10.11
C ASN A 340 1.52 32.73 8.75
#